data_AF-A0A380FK19-F1
#
_entry.id   AF-A0A380FK19-F1
#
_cell.length_a   1.000
_cell.length_b   1.000
_cell.length_c   1.000
_cell.angle_alpha   90.00
_cell.angle_beta   90.00
_cell.angle_gamma   90.00
#
_symmetry.space_group_name_H-M   'P 1'
#
loop_
_entity.id
_entity.type
_entity.pdbx_description
1 polymer ?
#
loop_
_entity_poly.entity_id
_entity_poly.type
_entity_poly.pdbx_seq_one_letter_code
_entity_poly.pdbx_strand_id
1 'polypeptide(L)' 'MKELKLDHIIHYIQQLNDFKYPGHILKLNQGGQHERLGTFNRLAYLNNTYIELLDVNKPEVFAKNN' A
#
# COMPACT_ATOMS: atom_id res chain seq x y z
N MET A 1 -8.20 24.96 16.49
CA MET A 1 -7.52 23.65 16.73
C MET A 1 -7.43 22.93 15.39
N LYS A 2 -6.29 22.30 15.07
CA LYS A 2 -6.23 21.39 13.91
C LYS A 2 -6.77 20.03 14.36
N GLU A 3 -7.86 19.57 13.75
CA GLU A 3 -8.40 18.23 13.98
C GLU A 3 -7.55 17.20 13.24
N LEU A 4 -7.03 16.20 13.97
CA LEU A 4 -6.34 15.05 13.38
C LEU A 4 -7.36 13.96 13.05
N LYS A 5 -7.23 13.35 11.87
CA LYS A 5 -8.08 12.25 11.41
C LYS A 5 -7.21 11.13 10.85
N LEU A 6 -7.70 9.90 10.92
CA LEU A 6 -7.05 8.76 10.30
C LEU A 6 -7.16 8.88 8.78
N ASP A 7 -6.03 8.91 8.09
CA ASP A 7 -5.97 8.90 6.63
C ASP A 7 -5.87 7.46 6.10
N HIS A 8 -4.85 6.71 6.52
CA HIS A 8 -4.67 5.31 6.15
C HIS A 8 -3.77 4.52 7.12
N ILE A 9 -3.73 3.21 6.91
CA ILE A 9 -2.77 2.28 7.52
C ILE A 9 -1.97 1.60 6.40
N ILE A 10 -0.67 1.41 6.61
CA ILE A 10 0.22 0.70 5.68
C ILE A 10 0.39 -0.75 6.16
N HIS A 11 0.18 -1.71 5.26
CA HIS A 11 0.41 -3.13 5.50
C HIS A 11 1.33 -3.70 4.41
N TYR A 12 2.54 -4.08 4.80
CA TYR A 12 3.48 -4.73 3.88
C TYR A 12 2.99 -6.15 3.53
N ILE A 13 2.92 -6.46 2.24
CA ILE A 13 2.56 -7.78 1.73
C ILE A 13 3.56 -8.16 0.63
N GLN A 14 4.33 -9.22 0.86
CA GLN A 14 5.21 -9.77 -0.16
C GLN A 14 4.40 -10.39 -1.31
N GLN A 15 4.81 -10.16 -2.56
CA GLN A 15 4.12 -10.61 -3.78
C GLN A 15 2.72 -9.97 -3.93
N LEU A 16 2.61 -8.67 -3.67
CA LEU A 16 1.34 -7.93 -3.65
C LEU A 16 0.56 -7.96 -4.97
N ASN A 17 1.22 -8.19 -6.11
CA ASN A 17 0.56 -8.33 -7.40
C ASN A 17 -0.45 -9.47 -7.41
N ASP A 18 -0.14 -10.59 -6.74
CA ASP A 18 -0.98 -11.79 -6.71
C ASP A 18 -1.95 -11.81 -5.52
N PHE A 19 -1.75 -10.92 -4.54
CA PHE A 19 -2.57 -10.87 -3.35
C PHE A 19 -4.03 -10.49 -3.66
N LYS A 20 -4.95 -11.19 -2.99
CA LYS A 20 -6.37 -10.82 -2.90
C LYS A 20 -6.81 -11.10 -1.48
N TYR A 21 -7.66 -10.25 -0.93
CA TYR A 21 -8.25 -10.55 0.37
C TYR A 21 -9.08 -11.84 0.29
N PRO A 22 -8.98 -12.73 1.30
CA PRO A 22 -9.80 -13.94 1.38
C PRO A 22 -11.29 -13.60 1.25
N GLY A 23 -12.03 -14.37 0.46
CA GLY A 23 -13.45 -14.13 0.23
C GLY A 23 -13.78 -12.81 -0.49
N HIS A 24 -12.77 -12.11 -1.04
CA HIS A 24 -12.93 -10.82 -1.71
C HIS A 24 -13.60 -9.74 -0.83
N ILE A 25 -13.40 -9.82 0.50
CA ILE A 25 -14.04 -8.93 1.48
C ILE A 25 -13.71 -7.45 1.27
N LEU A 26 -12.59 -7.14 0.61
CA LEU A 26 -12.22 -5.80 0.20
C LEU A 26 -11.75 -5.81 -1.25
N LYS A 27 -12.26 -4.84 -2.03
CA LYS A 27 -11.80 -4.61 -3.40
C LYS A 27 -10.46 -3.88 -3.38
N LEU A 28 -9.49 -4.44 -4.09
CA LEU A 28 -8.18 -3.82 -4.29
C LEU A 28 -8.16 -3.05 -5.60
N ASN A 29 -7.72 -1.80 -5.52
CA ASN A 29 -7.49 -0.94 -6.68
C ASN A 29 -5.98 -0.76 -6.88
N GLN A 30 -5.57 -0.60 -8.14
CA GLN A 30 -4.19 -0.25 -8.44
C GLN A 30 -3.89 1.14 -7.88
N GLY A 31 -2.79 1.26 -7.12
CA GLY A 31 -2.29 2.55 -6.67
C GLY A 31 -1.18 3.05 -7.60
N GLY A 32 -0.05 3.45 -7.03
CA GLY A 32 1.10 3.99 -7.74
C GLY A 32 2.41 3.28 -7.43
N GLN A 33 3.48 3.75 -8.09
CA GLN A 33 4.85 3.38 -7.82
C GLN A 33 5.58 4.55 -7.15
N HIS A 34 6.30 4.25 -6.07
CA HIS A 34 7.14 5.21 -5.37
C HIS A 34 8.59 5.06 -5.86
N GLU A 35 8.89 5.67 -7.01
CA GLU A 35 10.17 5.53 -7.70
C GLU A 35 11.40 5.73 -6.80
N ARG A 36 11.34 6.71 -5.90
CA ARG A 36 12.43 7.02 -4.97
C ARG A 36 12.68 5.90 -3.95
N LEU A 37 11.64 5.17 -3.56
CA LEU A 37 11.67 4.15 -2.52
C LEU A 37 11.79 2.73 -3.10
N GLY A 38 11.50 2.54 -4.39
CA GLY A 38 11.45 1.21 -4.99
C GLY A 38 10.27 0.36 -4.50
N THR A 39 9.17 1.01 -4.12
CA THR A 39 7.93 0.35 -3.68
C THR A 39 6.77 0.66 -4.61
N PHE A 40 5.73 -0.16 -4.54
CA PHE A 40 4.45 0.06 -5.19
C PHE A 40 3.32 -0.34 -4.25
N ASN A 41 2.11 0.19 -4.49
CA ASN A 41 0.98 -0.08 -3.62
C ASN A 41 -0.30 -0.52 -4.36
N ARG A 42 -1.20 -1.09 -3.57
CA ARG A 42 -2.61 -1.34 -3.91
C ARG A 42 -3.47 -0.82 -2.79
N LEU A 43 -4.62 -0.26 -3.14
CA LEU A 43 -5.45 0.50 -2.21
C LEU A 43 -6.79 -0.22 -1.98
N ALA A 44 -7.09 -0.49 -0.72
CA ALA A 44 -8.43 -0.89 -0.29
C ALA A 44 -9.12 0.32 0.34
N TYR A 45 -10.01 0.96 -0.42
CA TYR A 45 -10.77 2.10 0.07
C TYR A 45 -11.85 1.66 1.06
N LEU A 46 -11.89 2.32 2.21
CA LEU A 46 -12.99 2.29 3.17
C LEU A 46 -13.74 3.64 3.07
N ASN A 47 -14.62 3.94 4.02
CA ASN A 47 -15.45 5.16 3.95
C ASN A 47 -14.61 6.45 3.87
N ASN A 48 -13.87 6.79 4.94
CA ASN A 48 -13.10 8.04 5.06
C ASN A 48 -11.60 7.78 5.24
N THR A 49 -11.16 6.56 4.95
CA THR A 49 -9.79 6.08 5.16
C THR A 49 -9.52 4.93 4.20
N TYR A 50 -8.27 4.49 4.07
CA TYR A 50 -7.93 3.33 3.25
C TYR A 50 -6.84 2.48 3.88
N ILE A 51 -6.71 1.25 3.40
CA ILE A 51 -5.55 0.41 3.68
C ILE A 51 -4.63 0.48 2.46
N GLU A 52 -3.42 0.96 2.68
CA GLU A 52 -2.34 0.89 1.71
C GLU A 52 -1.63 -0.45 1.88
N LEU A 53 -1.82 -1.33 0.90
CA LEU A 53 -0.98 -2.51 0.78
C LEU A 53 0.28 -2.12 0.02
N LEU A 54 1.45 -2.37 0.60
CA LEU A 54 2.72 -1.93 0.06
C LEU A 54 3.65 -3.12 -0.18
N ASP A 55 4.39 -3.10 -1.28
CA ASP A 55 5.44 -4.09 -1.58
C ASP A 55 6.60 -3.43 -2.32
N VAL A 56 7.73 -4.14 -2.41
CA VAL A 56 8.97 -3.68 -3.04
C VAL A 56 9.02 -4.21 -4.47
N ASN A 57 9.07 -3.32 -5.46
CA ASN A 57 9.31 -3.69 -6.87
C ASN A 57 10.75 -3.47 -7.33
N LYS A 58 11.54 -2.66 -6.61
CA LYS A 58 12.96 -2.40 -6.91
C LYS A 58 13.81 -2.59 -5.64
N PRO A 59 14.16 -3.83 -5.27
CA PRO A 59 14.91 -4.13 -4.05
C PRO A 59 16.24 -3.38 -3.93
N GLU A 60 16.91 -3.16 -5.07
CA GLU A 60 18.17 -2.41 -5.15
C GLU A 60 18.01 -0.91 -4.84
N VAL A 61 16.84 -0.33 -5.11
CA VAL A 61 16.51 1.05 -4.74
C VAL A 61 16.09 1.10 -3.28
N PHE A 62 15.29 0.14 -2.83
CA PHE A 62 14.84 0.05 -1.44
C PHE A 62 16.01 -0.12 -0.47
N ALA A 63 16.99 -0.98 -0.80
CA ALA A 63 18.16 -1.23 0.03
C ALA A 63 19.10 -0.02 0.21
N LYS A 64 19.08 0.95 -0.73
CA LYS A 64 19.89 2.18 -0.61
C LYS A 64 19.27 3.23 0.30
N ASN A 65 18.00 3.09 0.64
CA ASN A 65 17.25 4.03 1.48
C ASN A 65 17.14 3.57 2.94
N ASN A 66 17.71 2.42 3.31
CA ASN A 66 17.78 1.88 4.67
C ASN A 66 19.24 1.90 5.16
#